data_AF-A0A1V4YHW0-F1
#
_entry.id   AF-A0A1V4YHW0-F1
#
_cell.length_a   1.000
_cell.length_b   1.000
_cell.length_c   1.000
_cell.angle_alpha   90.00
_cell.angle_beta   90.00
_cell.angle_gamma   90.00
#
_symmetry.space_group_name_H-M   'P 1'
#
loop_
_entity.id
_entity.type
_entity.pdbx_description
1 polymer ?
#
loop_
_entity_poly.entity_id
_entity_poly.type
_entity_poly.pdbx_seq_one_letter_code
_entity_poly.pdbx_strand_id
1 'polypeptide(L)'
;MIYYSEETLTAGDTVHLEQGYSFKLIDASKDSGDILVQVYYKDEEIEIGDSFGDEDDPFEYMITIEESDEDEEAETDYVVIRIRPVDFDDKDDGVHVEVEIEQFLDPEQKDDDFLLLDTSKSVKVGESLSLEEGYTLDASDMEDDSVVLELSKDGRSLKKEELEIDDIFSYSKSVDDNVRTIFIARVSKFFESSDSSTVILKDVTQRPDMEEDDEEISENGSDNKINETQPLMAIPDIIDSDKEGLNSSATEDVQNFPSSSVNNENGTMTDHVNTDSFMPILFIVIIAIGIVIFKLS
;
A
#
# COMPACT_ATOMS: atom_id res chain seq x y z
N MET A 1 15.72 -0.87 -6.14
CA MET A 1 14.29 -1.02 -5.81
C MET A 1 13.65 0.35 -5.91
N ILE A 2 12.50 0.44 -6.58
CA ILE A 2 11.79 1.70 -6.84
C ILE A 2 10.43 1.75 -6.15
N TYR A 3 9.87 0.60 -5.75
CA TYR A 3 8.63 0.47 -5.01
C TYR A 3 8.77 -0.66 -3.98
N TYR A 4 8.15 -0.45 -2.82
CA TYR A 4 7.99 -1.46 -1.78
C TYR A 4 6.64 -1.26 -1.08
N SER A 5 5.88 -2.33 -0.92
CA SER A 5 4.70 -2.37 -0.04
C SER A 5 4.55 -3.73 0.62
N GLU A 6 3.88 -3.70 1.78
CA GLU A 6 3.32 -4.87 2.43
C GLU A 6 1.80 -4.73 2.36
N GLU A 7 1.13 -5.73 1.80
CA GLU A 7 -0.32 -5.69 1.56
C GLU A 7 -0.98 -7.00 1.96
N THR A 8 -2.16 -6.91 2.58
CA THR A 8 -3.03 -8.07 2.80
C THR A 8 -4.00 -8.19 1.62
N LEU A 9 -3.90 -9.29 0.88
CA LEU A 9 -4.66 -9.54 -0.34
C LEU A 9 -5.55 -10.79 -0.21
N THR A 10 -6.57 -10.84 -1.06
CA THR A 10 -7.43 -12.01 -1.29
C THR A 10 -7.52 -12.33 -2.78
N ALA A 11 -7.88 -13.57 -3.11
CA ALA A 11 -8.00 -14.01 -4.50
C ALA A 11 -8.97 -13.12 -5.28
N GLY A 12 -8.46 -12.51 -6.36
CA GLY A 12 -9.17 -11.56 -7.20
C GLY A 12 -8.66 -10.12 -7.10
N ASP A 13 -7.94 -9.77 -6.03
CA ASP A 13 -7.38 -8.44 -5.83
C ASP A 13 -6.32 -8.11 -6.87
N THR A 14 -6.24 -6.84 -7.25
CA THR A 14 -5.28 -6.31 -8.22
C THR A 14 -4.49 -5.18 -7.59
N VAL A 15 -3.17 -5.26 -7.68
CA VAL A 15 -2.24 -4.26 -7.18
C VAL A 15 -1.62 -3.54 -8.37
N HIS A 16 -1.76 -2.21 -8.40
CA HIS A 16 -1.14 -1.35 -9.40
C HIS A 16 0.25 -0.92 -8.93
N LEU A 17 1.24 -1.10 -9.80
CA LEU A 17 2.64 -0.83 -9.54
C LEU A 17 3.14 0.34 -10.39
N GLU A 18 4.40 0.71 -10.19
CA GLU A 18 5.05 1.75 -11.01
C GLU A 18 5.31 1.26 -12.44
N GLN A 19 5.67 2.19 -13.32
CA GLN A 19 6.07 1.92 -14.71
C GLN A 19 5.00 1.22 -15.56
N GLY A 20 3.73 1.26 -15.12
CA GLY A 20 2.58 0.69 -15.83
C GLY A 20 2.40 -0.82 -15.60
N TYR A 21 3.09 -1.39 -14.61
CA TYR A 21 2.88 -2.77 -14.20
C TYR A 21 1.70 -2.90 -13.24
N SER A 22 1.06 -4.05 -13.25
CA SER A 22 0.14 -4.47 -12.19
C SER A 22 0.17 -5.99 -12.08
N PHE A 23 -0.29 -6.51 -10.95
CA PHE A 23 -0.52 -7.95 -10.83
C PHE A 23 -1.87 -8.22 -10.16
N LYS A 24 -2.40 -9.40 -10.45
CA LYS A 24 -3.60 -9.93 -9.83
C LYS A 24 -3.27 -11.18 -9.03
N LEU A 25 -3.71 -11.24 -7.78
CA LEU A 25 -3.68 -12.47 -7.00
C LEU A 25 -4.79 -13.38 -7.52
N ILE A 26 -4.43 -14.51 -8.10
CA ILE A 26 -5.40 -15.47 -8.68
C ILE A 26 -5.88 -16.45 -7.61
N ASP A 27 -4.96 -16.96 -6.80
CA ASP A 27 -5.25 -17.90 -5.72
C ASP A 27 -4.16 -17.84 -4.65
N ALA A 28 -4.50 -18.28 -3.43
CA ALA A 28 -3.59 -18.37 -2.31
C ALA A 28 -3.94 -19.60 -1.47
N SER A 29 -2.94 -20.40 -1.12
CA SER A 29 -3.13 -21.61 -0.32
C SER A 29 -2.30 -21.56 0.94
N LYS A 30 -2.98 -21.43 2.09
CA LYS A 30 -2.33 -21.55 3.40
C LYS A 30 -1.72 -22.93 3.67
N ASP A 31 -2.30 -23.98 3.09
CA ASP A 31 -1.84 -25.35 3.31
C ASP A 31 -0.46 -25.60 2.69
N SER A 32 -0.20 -25.02 1.51
CA SER A 32 1.11 -25.12 0.86
C SER A 32 2.02 -23.93 1.11
N GLY A 33 1.47 -22.76 1.42
CA GLY A 33 2.20 -21.49 1.48
C GLY A 33 2.34 -20.81 0.12
N ASP A 34 1.68 -21.34 -0.92
CA ASP A 34 1.84 -20.85 -2.28
C ASP A 34 0.82 -19.75 -2.61
N ILE A 35 1.25 -18.79 -3.41
CA ILE A 35 0.39 -17.86 -4.14
C ILE A 35 0.47 -18.16 -5.64
N LEU A 36 -0.60 -17.84 -6.37
CA LEU A 36 -0.64 -17.82 -7.83
C LEU A 36 -0.96 -16.40 -8.28
N VAL A 37 -0.11 -15.81 -9.11
CA VAL A 37 -0.26 -14.44 -9.58
C VAL A 37 -0.38 -14.36 -11.10
N GLN A 38 -0.88 -13.24 -11.60
CA GLN A 38 -0.89 -12.92 -13.02
C GLN A 38 -0.43 -11.48 -13.21
N VAL A 39 0.56 -11.28 -14.08
CA VAL A 39 1.20 -9.97 -14.28
C VAL A 39 0.68 -9.30 -15.55
N TYR A 40 0.55 -7.98 -15.49
CA TYR A 40 0.08 -7.14 -16.57
C TYR A 40 1.07 -5.98 -16.78
N TYR A 41 1.20 -5.56 -18.03
CA TYR A 41 1.86 -4.31 -18.41
C TYR A 41 0.90 -3.49 -19.26
N LYS A 42 0.56 -2.29 -18.81
CA LYS A 42 -0.41 -1.38 -19.46
C LYS A 42 -1.74 -2.10 -19.78
N ASP A 43 -2.25 -2.81 -18.78
CA ASP A 43 -3.48 -3.61 -18.84
C ASP A 43 -3.46 -4.80 -19.81
N GLU A 44 -2.30 -5.10 -20.42
CA GLU A 44 -2.11 -6.30 -21.24
C GLU A 44 -1.47 -7.40 -20.39
N GLU A 45 -2.09 -8.58 -20.37
CA GLU A 45 -1.57 -9.76 -19.67
C GLU A 45 -0.23 -10.18 -20.28
N ILE A 46 0.76 -10.41 -19.41
CA ILE A 46 2.06 -10.94 -19.80
C ILE A 46 2.01 -12.46 -19.72
N GLU A 47 2.35 -13.14 -20.81
CA GLU A 47 2.45 -14.60 -20.82
C GLU A 47 3.72 -15.03 -20.08
N ILE A 48 3.54 -15.48 -18.84
CA ILE A 48 4.60 -15.98 -17.95
C ILE A 48 4.52 -17.50 -17.83
N GLY A 49 5.69 -18.15 -17.80
CA GLY A 49 5.78 -19.61 -17.74
C GLY A 49 5.51 -20.19 -16.35
N ASP A 50 6.10 -19.55 -15.34
CA ASP A 50 5.84 -19.84 -13.92
C ASP A 50 5.17 -18.61 -13.29
N SER A 51 4.21 -18.85 -12.41
CA SER A 51 3.33 -17.85 -11.82
C SER A 51 3.10 -18.09 -10.34
N PHE A 52 3.79 -19.08 -9.77
CA PHE A 52 3.72 -19.42 -8.36
C PHE A 52 4.82 -18.70 -7.59
N GLY A 53 4.60 -18.53 -6.29
CA GLY A 53 5.61 -18.10 -5.35
C GLY A 53 5.26 -18.53 -3.93
N ASP A 54 6.26 -18.73 -3.10
CA ASP A 54 6.13 -19.01 -1.67
C ASP A 54 7.15 -18.17 -0.86
N GLU A 55 7.20 -18.35 0.46
CA GLU A 55 8.08 -17.60 1.36
C GLU A 55 9.57 -17.79 1.00
N ASP A 56 9.96 -19.01 0.63
CA ASP A 56 11.33 -19.43 0.34
C ASP A 56 11.74 -19.19 -1.13
N ASP A 57 10.78 -19.32 -2.07
CA ASP A 57 10.92 -19.10 -3.51
C ASP A 57 9.87 -18.10 -4.00
N PRO A 58 10.09 -16.79 -3.81
CA PRO A 58 9.09 -15.78 -4.14
C PRO A 58 8.86 -15.73 -5.65
N PHE A 59 7.66 -15.32 -6.05
CA PHE A 59 7.39 -15.09 -7.47
C PHE A 59 8.28 -13.95 -7.97
N GLU A 60 8.98 -14.17 -9.08
CA GLU A 60 9.79 -13.15 -9.75
C GLU A 60 9.38 -13.01 -11.23
N TYR A 61 9.01 -11.79 -11.63
CA TYR A 61 8.96 -11.43 -13.04
C TYR A 61 10.30 -10.84 -13.47
N MET A 62 10.93 -11.48 -14.45
CA MET A 62 12.24 -11.09 -14.99
C MET A 62 12.11 -10.71 -16.46
N ILE A 63 12.95 -9.77 -16.89
CA ILE A 63 13.16 -9.46 -18.31
C ILE A 63 14.60 -9.77 -18.71
N THR A 64 14.80 -10.26 -19.93
CA THR A 64 16.12 -10.58 -20.48
C THR A 64 16.44 -9.57 -21.57
N ILE A 65 17.57 -8.86 -21.42
CA ILE A 65 18.10 -7.97 -22.45
C ILE A 65 19.27 -8.66 -23.14
N GLU A 66 19.14 -8.79 -24.47
CA GLU A 66 20.22 -9.22 -25.34
C GLU A 66 21.09 -8.00 -25.73
N GLU A 67 22.33 -7.97 -25.23
CA GLU A 67 23.34 -7.02 -25.67
C GLU A 67 24.16 -7.67 -26.79
N SER A 68 24.06 -7.11 -28.00
CA SER A 68 24.87 -7.52 -29.14
C SER A 68 26.02 -6.52 -29.33
N ASP A 69 27.18 -6.82 -28.76
CA ASP A 69 28.42 -6.17 -29.17
C ASP A 69 29.10 -7.00 -30.25
N GLU A 70 29.92 -6.37 -31.11
CA GLU A 70 30.40 -6.89 -32.40
C GLU A 70 31.09 -8.27 -32.37
N ASP A 71 31.40 -8.83 -31.19
CA ASP A 71 32.05 -10.12 -31.00
C ASP A 71 31.44 -11.05 -29.91
N GLU A 72 30.43 -10.63 -29.11
CA GLU A 72 29.78 -11.46 -28.07
C GLU A 72 28.28 -11.11 -27.93
N GLU A 73 27.42 -12.13 -27.94
CA GLU A 73 26.02 -12.03 -27.53
C GLU A 73 25.95 -12.32 -26.03
N ALA A 74 25.59 -11.31 -25.23
CA ALA A 74 25.38 -11.45 -23.80
C ALA A 74 23.91 -11.23 -23.47
N GLU A 75 23.31 -12.19 -22.77
CA GLU A 75 21.98 -12.07 -22.19
C GLU A 75 22.13 -11.69 -20.73
N THR A 76 21.46 -10.61 -20.30
CA THR A 76 21.39 -10.21 -18.89
C THR A 76 19.95 -10.22 -18.43
N ASP A 77 19.68 -10.97 -17.36
CA ASP A 77 18.37 -11.03 -16.73
C ASP A 77 18.25 -9.97 -15.62
N TYR A 78 17.12 -9.27 -15.61
CA TYR A 78 16.76 -8.26 -14.62
C TYR A 78 15.45 -8.64 -13.96
N VAL A 79 15.44 -8.77 -12.63
CA VAL A 79 14.21 -8.88 -11.85
C VAL A 79 13.49 -7.54 -11.90
N VAL A 80 12.21 -7.52 -12.25
CA VAL A 80 11.37 -6.31 -12.30
C VAL A 80 10.36 -6.30 -11.15
N ILE A 81 9.73 -7.44 -10.86
CA ILE A 81 8.77 -7.59 -9.77
C ILE A 81 9.15 -8.81 -8.96
N ARG A 82 9.13 -8.70 -7.64
CA ARG A 82 9.19 -9.82 -6.70
C ARG A 82 8.01 -9.75 -5.74
N ILE A 83 7.33 -10.87 -5.54
CA ILE A 83 6.20 -11.00 -4.62
C ILE A 83 6.46 -12.18 -3.69
N ARG A 84 6.58 -11.91 -2.39
CA ARG A 84 6.80 -12.92 -1.36
C ARG A 84 5.61 -12.97 -0.40
N PRO A 85 4.89 -14.10 -0.28
CA PRO A 85 3.93 -14.26 0.80
C PRO A 85 4.66 -14.42 2.14
N VAL A 86 4.12 -13.80 3.18
CA VAL A 86 4.73 -13.72 4.52
C VAL A 86 3.85 -14.36 5.59
N ASP A 87 2.53 -14.18 5.51
CA ASP A 87 1.58 -14.80 6.43
C ASP A 87 0.24 -15.12 5.74
N PHE A 88 -0.48 -16.10 6.28
CA PHE A 88 -1.75 -16.59 5.75
C PHE A 88 -2.80 -16.75 6.85
N ASP A 89 -3.93 -16.07 6.69
CA ASP A 89 -5.07 -16.16 7.60
C ASP A 89 -6.33 -16.69 6.90
N ASP A 90 -7.03 -17.63 7.55
CA ASP A 90 -8.30 -18.15 7.03
C ASP A 90 -9.44 -17.38 7.66
N LYS A 91 -10.21 -16.68 6.83
CA LYS A 91 -11.40 -15.93 7.26
C LYS A 91 -12.65 -16.47 6.57
N ASP A 92 -13.81 -16.02 7.04
CA ASP A 92 -15.10 -16.46 6.50
C ASP A 92 -15.29 -16.15 5.00
N ASP A 93 -14.54 -15.18 4.47
CA ASP A 93 -14.57 -14.70 3.08
C ASP A 93 -13.44 -15.25 2.19
N GLY A 94 -12.50 -16.03 2.75
CA GLY A 94 -11.44 -16.68 1.99
C GLY A 94 -10.10 -16.72 2.72
N VAL A 95 -9.06 -17.10 1.99
CA VAL A 95 -7.66 -17.01 2.46
C VAL A 95 -7.19 -15.57 2.22
N HIS A 96 -6.74 -14.92 3.29
CA HIS A 96 -6.05 -13.63 3.26
C HIS A 96 -4.56 -13.91 3.35
N VAL A 97 -3.78 -13.32 2.44
CA VAL A 97 -2.32 -13.46 2.43
C VAL A 97 -1.69 -12.09 2.58
N GLU A 98 -0.75 -11.97 3.51
CA GLU A 98 0.14 -10.82 3.58
C GLU A 98 1.31 -11.04 2.62
N VAL A 99 1.57 -10.09 1.73
CA VAL A 99 2.64 -10.16 0.74
C VAL A 99 3.57 -8.97 0.85
N GLU A 100 4.87 -9.23 0.77
CA GLU A 100 5.92 -8.25 0.47
C GLU A 100 6.04 -8.11 -1.05
N ILE A 101 5.95 -6.87 -1.54
CA ILE A 101 6.06 -6.55 -2.96
C ILE A 101 7.28 -5.67 -3.16
N GLU A 102 8.28 -6.15 -3.91
CA GLU A 102 9.44 -5.35 -4.34
C GLU A 102 9.36 -5.12 -5.85
N GLN A 103 9.47 -3.85 -6.28
CA GLN A 103 9.65 -3.53 -7.69
C GLN A 103 11.02 -2.92 -7.94
N PHE A 104 11.63 -3.30 -9.05
CA PHE A 104 12.89 -2.77 -9.54
C PHE A 104 12.68 -2.04 -10.85
N LEU A 105 13.65 -1.20 -11.21
CA LEU A 105 13.62 -0.44 -12.45
C LEU A 105 13.67 -1.42 -13.62
N ASP A 106 12.66 -1.38 -14.48
CA ASP A 106 12.70 -2.02 -15.79
C ASP A 106 13.66 -1.24 -16.72
N PRO A 107 14.82 -1.80 -17.11
CA PRO A 107 15.79 -1.14 -18.00
C PRO A 107 15.29 -0.80 -19.41
N GLU A 108 14.20 -1.39 -19.89
CA GLU A 108 13.61 -1.04 -21.18
C GLU A 108 12.70 0.20 -21.09
N GLN A 109 12.29 0.61 -19.88
CA GLN A 109 11.47 1.80 -19.67
C GLN A 109 12.33 3.06 -19.54
N LYS A 110 11.82 4.16 -20.11
CA LYS A 110 12.40 5.49 -19.91
C LYS A 110 11.81 6.11 -18.66
N ASP A 111 12.67 6.42 -17.71
CA ASP A 111 12.23 6.97 -16.44
C ASP A 111 13.32 7.91 -15.91
N ASP A 112 13.23 9.17 -16.35
CA ASP A 112 14.15 10.24 -15.94
C ASP A 112 13.71 10.89 -14.61
N ASP A 113 12.62 10.40 -14.01
CA ASP A 113 11.94 10.95 -12.82
C ASP A 113 12.55 10.44 -11.49
N PHE A 114 13.68 9.74 -11.54
CA PHE A 114 14.33 9.20 -10.35
C PHE A 114 15.52 10.07 -9.93
N LEU A 115 15.43 10.68 -8.75
CA LEU A 115 16.62 11.06 -8.01
C LEU A 115 17.05 9.84 -7.18
N LEU A 116 17.74 8.91 -7.84
CA LEU A 116 18.47 7.84 -7.16
C LEU A 116 19.57 8.50 -6.32
N LEU A 117 19.31 8.70 -5.04
CA LEU A 117 20.32 9.04 -4.06
C LEU A 117 21.04 7.75 -3.70
N ASP A 118 21.73 7.11 -4.66
CA ASP A 118 22.54 5.88 -4.51
C ASP A 118 23.75 6.13 -3.58
N THR A 119 23.42 6.46 -2.35
CA THR A 119 24.27 7.04 -1.32
C THR A 119 23.68 6.62 0.00
N SER A 120 24.55 6.17 0.90
CA SER A 120 24.15 6.00 2.28
C SER A 120 23.88 7.37 2.90
N LYS A 121 22.76 7.50 3.61
CA LYS A 121 22.45 8.69 4.41
C LYS A 121 22.58 8.35 5.88
N SER A 122 22.99 9.34 6.68
CA SER A 122 23.04 9.22 8.13
C SER A 122 22.02 10.17 8.71
N VAL A 123 21.09 9.65 9.52
CA VAL A 123 20.10 10.44 10.23
C VAL A 123 20.44 10.35 11.72
N LYS A 124 20.82 11.48 12.30
CA LYS A 124 21.13 11.53 13.73
C LYS A 124 19.84 11.68 14.51
N VAL A 125 19.68 10.92 15.58
CA VAL A 125 18.47 10.95 16.41
C VAL A 125 18.26 12.36 16.97
N GLY A 126 17.04 12.89 16.79
CA GLY A 126 16.67 14.25 17.17
C GLY A 126 17.11 15.35 16.19
N GLU A 127 17.68 15.00 15.04
CA GLU A 127 17.95 15.92 13.93
C GLU A 127 17.16 15.49 12.68
N SER A 128 16.77 16.47 11.86
CA SER A 128 16.04 16.23 10.61
C SER A 128 16.99 16.18 9.41
N LEU A 129 16.87 15.14 8.60
CA LEU A 129 17.48 15.09 7.27
C LEU A 129 16.57 15.83 6.29
N SER A 130 17.05 16.93 5.71
CA SER A 130 16.35 17.62 4.62
C SER A 130 16.43 16.81 3.33
N LEU A 131 15.28 16.65 2.69
CA LEU A 131 15.09 16.03 1.38
C LEU A 131 14.64 17.11 0.38
N GLU A 132 14.51 16.76 -0.90
CA GLU A 132 14.04 17.70 -1.93
C GLU A 132 12.55 18.03 -1.74
N GLU A 133 12.07 19.11 -2.36
CA GLU A 133 10.65 19.50 -2.41
C GLU A 133 9.96 19.68 -1.04
N GLY A 134 10.72 20.08 -0.02
CA GLY A 134 10.17 20.39 1.31
C GLY A 134 9.91 19.16 2.19
N TYR A 135 10.37 17.98 1.76
CA TYR A 135 10.34 16.78 2.57
C TYR A 135 11.44 16.77 3.63
N THR A 136 11.16 16.15 4.77
CA THR A 136 12.13 15.90 5.83
C THR A 136 11.95 14.49 6.38
N LEU A 137 13.06 13.85 6.73
CA LEU A 137 13.08 12.58 7.43
C LEU A 137 13.72 12.75 8.82
N ASP A 138 13.00 12.36 9.84
CA ASP A 138 13.41 12.45 11.23
C ASP A 138 13.60 11.03 11.81
N ALA A 139 14.59 10.87 12.69
CA ALA A 139 14.78 9.66 13.47
C ALA A 139 14.59 9.94 14.96
N SER A 140 13.74 9.15 15.62
CA SER A 140 13.49 9.21 17.06
C SER A 140 13.53 7.82 17.70
N ASP A 141 13.56 7.80 19.03
CA ASP A 141 13.31 6.59 19.83
C ASP A 141 14.14 5.38 19.39
N MET A 142 15.45 5.58 19.17
CA MET A 142 16.36 4.49 18.83
C MET A 142 16.66 3.67 20.09
N GLU A 143 16.27 2.41 20.06
CA GLU A 143 16.55 1.38 21.08
C GLU A 143 17.46 0.30 20.46
N ASP A 144 17.93 -0.66 21.26
CA ASP A 144 19.05 -1.58 20.95
C ASP A 144 19.10 -2.10 19.48
N ASP A 145 17.93 -2.40 18.89
CA ASP A 145 17.74 -2.95 17.55
C ASP A 145 16.61 -2.28 16.74
N SER A 146 16.02 -1.17 17.21
CA SER A 146 14.95 -0.47 16.48
C SER A 146 15.13 1.04 16.44
N VAL A 147 14.48 1.68 15.47
CA VAL A 147 14.34 3.15 15.39
C VAL A 147 12.95 3.51 14.89
N VAL A 148 12.45 4.66 15.31
CA VAL A 148 11.27 5.27 14.68
C VAL A 148 11.70 6.28 13.62
N LEU A 149 11.30 6.06 12.37
CA LEU A 149 11.45 7.03 11.28
C LEU A 149 10.13 7.76 11.03
N GLU A 150 10.21 9.07 10.80
CA GLU A 150 9.07 9.92 10.49
C GLU A 150 9.36 10.77 9.25
N LEU A 151 8.56 10.60 8.20
CA LEU A 151 8.59 11.42 7.00
C LEU A 151 7.55 12.53 7.10
N SER A 152 7.98 13.76 6.84
CA SER A 152 7.12 14.94 6.83
C SER A 152 7.28 15.74 5.55
N LYS A 153 6.26 16.50 5.16
CA LYS A 153 6.32 17.52 4.11
C LYS A 153 5.82 18.85 4.66
N ASP A 154 6.63 19.90 4.49
CA ASP A 154 6.31 21.26 4.96
C ASP A 154 5.86 21.30 6.44
N GLY A 155 6.47 20.44 7.27
CA GLY A 155 6.18 20.30 8.70
C GLY A 155 4.95 19.48 9.06
N ARG A 156 4.28 18.84 8.08
CA ARG A 156 3.17 17.90 8.33
C ARG A 156 3.68 16.47 8.23
N SER A 157 3.44 15.67 9.27
CA SER A 157 3.74 14.24 9.30
C SER A 157 2.92 13.49 8.25
N LEU A 158 3.59 12.68 7.44
CA LEU A 158 2.99 11.87 6.37
C LEU A 158 2.98 10.38 6.73
N LYS A 159 4.11 9.86 7.23
CA LYS A 159 4.26 8.46 7.66
C LYS A 159 5.22 8.41 8.85
N LYS A 160 4.91 7.53 9.81
CA LYS A 160 5.75 7.25 10.97
C LYS A 160 5.72 5.76 11.26
N GLU A 161 6.89 5.16 11.46
CA GLU A 161 7.05 3.72 11.54
C GLU A 161 8.26 3.34 12.40
N GLU A 162 8.13 2.27 13.18
CA GLU A 162 9.23 1.65 13.92
C GLU A 162 9.85 0.56 13.04
N LEU A 163 11.19 0.55 12.95
CA LEU A 163 11.94 -0.27 12.00
C LEU A 163 13.17 -0.87 12.68
N GLU A 164 13.46 -2.12 12.35
CA GLU A 164 14.67 -2.83 12.71
C GLU A 164 15.73 -2.75 11.59
N ILE A 165 16.85 -3.45 11.76
CA ILE A 165 17.88 -3.54 10.72
C ILE A 165 17.34 -4.35 9.52
N ASP A 166 17.63 -3.86 8.33
CA ASP A 166 17.23 -4.38 7.01
C ASP A 166 15.76 -4.14 6.62
N ASP A 167 14.94 -3.59 7.52
CA ASP A 167 13.60 -3.09 7.21
C ASP A 167 13.63 -1.93 6.22
N ILE A 168 12.54 -1.82 5.45
CA ILE A 168 12.36 -0.80 4.41
C ILE A 168 11.32 0.22 4.88
N PHE A 169 11.73 1.49 4.90
CA PHE A 169 10.80 2.59 5.01
C PHE A 169 10.44 3.11 3.62
N SER A 170 9.18 2.92 3.20
CA SER A 170 8.66 3.46 1.94
C SER A 170 7.45 4.37 2.17
N TYR A 171 7.33 5.39 1.32
CA TYR A 171 6.14 6.24 1.23
C TYR A 171 5.76 6.40 -0.24
N SER A 172 4.56 5.90 -0.56
CA SER A 172 3.94 6.02 -1.88
C SER A 172 2.68 6.87 -1.81
N LYS A 173 2.41 7.59 -2.90
CA LYS A 173 1.22 8.40 -3.12
C LYS A 173 0.47 7.84 -4.32
N SER A 174 -0.86 7.87 -4.30
CA SER A 174 -1.68 7.46 -5.45
C SER A 174 -2.54 8.63 -5.90
N VAL A 175 -2.50 8.96 -7.19
CA VAL A 175 -3.32 10.00 -7.82
C VAL A 175 -3.86 9.44 -9.14
N ASP A 176 -5.19 9.39 -9.31
CA ASP A 176 -5.88 8.87 -10.50
C ASP A 176 -5.37 7.49 -10.96
N ASP A 177 -5.31 6.52 -10.03
CA ASP A 177 -4.81 5.16 -10.24
C ASP A 177 -3.32 5.05 -10.60
N ASN A 178 -2.57 6.16 -10.59
CA ASN A 178 -1.13 6.16 -10.74
C ASN A 178 -0.46 6.14 -9.37
N VAL A 179 0.25 5.05 -9.08
CA VAL A 179 0.98 4.89 -7.83
C VAL A 179 2.41 5.38 -8.00
N ARG A 180 2.73 6.43 -7.23
CA ARG A 180 3.98 7.15 -7.00
C ARG A 180 4.79 6.78 -5.76
N THR A 181 5.86 5.98 -5.76
CA THR A 181 6.79 5.96 -4.61
C THR A 181 7.60 7.25 -4.55
N ILE A 182 7.34 8.07 -3.53
CA ILE A 182 8.01 9.37 -3.35
C ILE A 182 9.34 9.21 -2.61
N PHE A 183 9.38 8.33 -1.60
CA PHE A 183 10.58 8.10 -0.80
C PHE A 183 10.71 6.62 -0.43
N ILE A 184 11.91 6.07 -0.54
CA ILE A 184 12.24 4.73 -0.08
C ILE A 184 13.66 4.69 0.48
N ALA A 185 13.87 3.96 1.57
CA ALA A 185 15.17 3.73 2.16
C ALA A 185 15.18 2.43 2.96
N ARG A 186 16.33 1.75 3.02
CA ARG A 186 16.51 0.58 3.88
C ARG A 186 17.35 0.93 5.10
N VAL A 187 16.91 0.53 6.29
CA VAL A 187 17.70 0.65 7.52
C VAL A 187 18.88 -0.29 7.43
N SER A 188 20.10 0.24 7.43
CA SER A 188 21.31 -0.59 7.28
C SER A 188 21.99 -0.87 8.60
N LYS A 189 22.02 0.11 9.51
CA LYS A 189 22.83 0.02 10.73
C LYS A 189 22.46 1.09 11.74
N PHE A 190 22.53 0.73 13.01
CA PHE A 190 22.55 1.66 14.14
C PHE A 190 23.98 1.93 14.62
N PHE A 191 24.27 3.19 14.92
CA PHE A 191 25.52 3.62 15.52
C PHE A 191 25.23 4.45 16.77
N GLU A 192 25.62 3.92 17.92
CA GLU A 192 25.51 4.61 19.19
C GLU A 192 26.91 4.98 19.73
N SER A 193 27.02 6.20 20.22
CA SER A 193 28.18 6.74 20.91
C SER A 193 27.75 7.43 22.20
N SER A 194 28.70 7.85 23.05
CA SER A 194 28.36 8.53 24.31
C SER A 194 27.56 9.83 24.12
N ASP A 195 27.63 10.44 22.94
CA ASP A 195 27.13 11.78 22.68
C ASP A 195 25.97 11.79 21.66
N SER A 196 25.75 10.69 20.93
CA SER A 196 24.73 10.60 19.90
C SER A 196 24.43 9.18 19.43
N SER A 197 23.18 8.99 19.02
CA SER A 197 22.69 7.84 18.28
C SER A 197 22.41 8.24 16.82
N THR A 198 22.73 7.37 15.87
CA THR A 198 22.62 7.65 14.43
C THR A 198 22.19 6.40 13.69
N VAL A 199 21.25 6.58 12.77
CA VAL A 199 20.80 5.54 11.85
C VAL A 199 21.46 5.75 10.50
N ILE A 200 21.98 4.66 9.93
CA ILE A 200 22.52 4.63 8.58
C ILE A 200 21.49 3.99 7.68
N LEU A 201 21.07 4.72 6.66
CA LEU A 201 20.16 4.27 5.62
C LEU A 201 20.95 3.96 4.34
N LYS A 202 20.56 2.92 3.62
CA LYS A 202 21.06 2.57 2.27
C LYS A 202 19.90 2.54 1.27
N ASP A 203 20.23 2.44 -0.02
CA ASP A 203 19.27 2.38 -1.12
C ASP A 203 18.26 3.55 -1.09
N VAL A 204 18.71 4.73 -0.64
CA VAL A 204 17.85 5.91 -0.48
C VAL A 204 17.46 6.42 -1.86
N THR A 205 16.17 6.52 -2.14
CA THR A 205 15.67 7.09 -3.39
C THR A 205 14.57 8.07 -3.08
N GLN A 206 14.58 9.20 -3.80
CA GLN A 206 13.49 10.16 -3.78
C GLN A 206 13.02 10.42 -5.22
N ARG A 207 11.71 10.60 -5.39
CA ARG A 207 11.11 11.08 -6.64
C ARG A 207 10.44 12.43 -6.43
N PRO A 208 10.28 13.23 -7.51
CA PRO A 208 9.42 14.40 -7.47
C PRO A 208 8.02 14.03 -6.96
N ASP A 209 7.44 14.91 -6.16
CA ASP A 209 6.09 14.69 -5.66
C ASP A 209 5.07 14.64 -6.81
N MET A 210 3.94 13.99 -6.55
CA MET A 210 2.77 14.09 -7.41
C MET A 210 1.94 15.29 -6.96
N GLU A 211 1.75 16.25 -7.87
CA GLU A 211 0.75 17.28 -7.66
C GLU A 211 -0.63 16.61 -7.57
N GLU A 212 -1.37 16.89 -6.50
CA GLU A 212 -2.81 16.67 -6.53
C GLU A 212 -3.38 17.80 -7.39
N ASP A 213 -4.12 17.46 -8.45
CA ASP A 213 -4.94 18.44 -9.14
C ASP A 213 -5.97 18.95 -8.11
N ASP A 214 -5.59 20.00 -7.38
CA ASP A 214 -6.55 20.84 -6.69
C ASP A 214 -7.46 21.37 -7.79
N GLU A 215 -8.62 20.73 -8.00
CA GLU A 215 -9.73 21.37 -8.68
C GLU A 215 -10.06 22.63 -7.87
N GLU A 216 -9.36 23.73 -8.18
CA GLU A 216 -9.82 25.05 -7.83
C GLU A 216 -11.21 25.16 -8.46
N ILE A 217 -12.23 25.02 -7.62
CA ILE A 217 -13.58 25.51 -7.91
C ILE A 217 -13.40 27.02 -8.08
N SER A 218 -13.02 27.43 -9.30
CA SER A 218 -13.07 28.81 -9.73
C SER A 218 -14.54 29.19 -9.73
N GLU A 219 -14.98 29.80 -8.62
CA GLU A 219 -16.15 30.65 -8.63
C GLU A 219 -15.84 31.83 -9.58
N ASN A 220 -16.01 31.58 -10.87
CA ASN A 220 -16.02 32.60 -11.89
C ASN A 220 -17.25 33.48 -11.67
N GLY A 221 -17.07 34.51 -10.85
CA GLY A 221 -17.92 35.68 -10.84
C GLY A 221 -17.74 36.49 -12.12
N SER A 222 -18.84 36.70 -12.85
CA SER A 222 -19.19 37.89 -13.64
C SER A 222 -20.53 37.59 -14.34
N ASP A 223 -21.57 38.43 -14.39
CA ASP A 223 -21.89 39.70 -13.77
C ASP A 223 -23.37 40.05 -14.08
N ASN A 224 -23.94 40.88 -13.20
CA ASN A 224 -24.93 41.93 -13.46
C ASN A 224 -26.44 41.63 -13.53
N LYS A 225 -27.13 42.03 -12.45
CA LYS A 225 -28.20 43.05 -12.56
C LYS A 225 -28.40 43.84 -11.26
N ILE A 226 -27.76 45.02 -11.24
CA ILE A 226 -28.15 46.27 -10.57
C ILE A 226 -29.59 46.35 -10.03
N ASN A 227 -29.73 46.72 -8.74
CA ASN A 227 -30.60 47.82 -8.33
C ASN A 227 -30.18 48.42 -6.98
N GLU A 228 -30.26 49.75 -6.94
CA GLU A 228 -29.76 50.70 -5.96
C GLU A 228 -30.45 50.62 -4.58
N THR A 229 -29.71 50.83 -3.48
CA THR A 229 -29.85 52.01 -2.57
C THR A 229 -28.98 51.91 -1.30
N GLN A 230 -27.99 52.82 -1.21
CA GLN A 230 -27.43 53.57 -0.07
C GLN A 230 -27.01 52.88 1.27
N PRO A 231 -25.94 53.38 1.95
CA PRO A 231 -25.23 52.68 3.01
C PRO A 231 -25.68 53.10 4.41
N LEU A 232 -25.70 52.18 5.39
CA LEU A 232 -25.73 52.54 6.81
C LEU A 232 -24.87 51.61 7.67
N MET A 233 -23.78 52.19 8.15
CA MET A 233 -23.02 51.81 9.33
C MET A 233 -23.92 51.94 10.58
N ALA A 234 -23.99 50.92 11.44
CA ALA A 234 -24.03 51.03 12.92
C ALA A 234 -24.24 49.67 13.59
N ILE A 235 -23.28 49.28 14.42
CA ILE A 235 -23.48 48.40 15.58
C ILE A 235 -24.19 49.24 16.67
N PRO A 236 -25.10 48.63 17.45
CA PRO A 236 -24.95 48.79 18.90
C PRO A 236 -25.15 47.49 19.67
N ASP A 237 -24.23 47.27 20.62
CA ASP A 237 -24.46 46.53 21.86
C ASP A 237 -25.73 47.04 22.55
N ILE A 238 -26.53 46.12 23.12
CA ILE A 238 -27.20 46.30 24.41
C ILE A 238 -27.33 44.91 25.06
N ILE A 239 -26.65 44.81 26.20
CA ILE A 239 -26.79 43.83 27.28
C ILE A 239 -28.15 44.05 27.96
N ASP A 240 -28.89 42.98 28.26
CA ASP A 240 -29.69 42.99 29.49
C ASP A 240 -29.70 41.61 30.17
N SER A 241 -29.20 41.64 31.40
CA SER A 241 -29.18 40.58 32.39
C SER A 241 -30.38 40.79 33.32
N ASP A 242 -31.14 39.74 33.64
CA ASP A 242 -31.30 39.30 35.04
C ASP A 242 -32.48 38.34 35.27
N LYS A 243 -32.19 37.40 36.17
CA LYS A 243 -33.03 36.80 37.24
C LYS A 243 -33.83 35.53 36.97
N GLU A 244 -33.18 34.44 37.37
CA GLU A 244 -33.50 33.60 38.55
C GLU A 244 -34.96 33.21 38.84
N GLY A 245 -35.16 31.91 39.09
CA GLY A 245 -36.27 31.45 39.92
C GLY A 245 -36.59 29.96 39.83
N LEU A 246 -35.89 29.16 40.65
CA LEU A 246 -36.19 27.79 41.11
C LEU A 246 -37.68 27.39 41.20
N ASN A 247 -38.06 26.18 40.79
CA ASN A 247 -38.38 25.07 41.72
C ASN A 247 -38.93 23.79 41.04
N SER A 248 -38.73 22.69 41.78
CA SER A 248 -39.14 21.31 41.56
C SER A 248 -40.65 21.04 41.70
N SER A 249 -41.15 19.94 41.08
CA SER A 249 -41.61 18.72 41.77
C SER A 249 -42.59 17.87 40.92
N ALA A 250 -42.25 16.57 40.81
CA ALA A 250 -43.06 15.34 40.86
C ALA A 250 -44.55 15.28 40.43
N THR A 251 -44.86 14.24 39.62
CA THR A 251 -45.78 13.09 39.89
C THR A 251 -45.74 12.19 38.64
N GLU A 252 -45.21 10.97 38.69
CA GLU A 252 -45.79 9.67 39.13
C GLU A 252 -47.02 9.19 38.33
N ASP A 253 -46.83 8.10 37.58
CA ASP A 253 -47.50 6.79 37.75
C ASP A 253 -47.50 5.97 36.42
N VAL A 254 -47.42 4.63 36.33
CA VAL A 254 -46.89 3.50 37.13
C VAL A 254 -47.25 2.19 36.36
N GLN A 255 -46.53 1.10 36.67
CA GLN A 255 -46.82 -0.35 36.45
C GLN A 255 -46.23 -1.07 35.21
N ASN A 256 -45.76 -2.31 35.29
CA ASN A 256 -45.13 -3.15 36.33
C ASN A 256 -44.71 -4.47 35.62
N PHE A 257 -43.59 -5.05 36.04
CA PHE A 257 -43.08 -6.41 35.74
C PHE A 257 -43.90 -7.50 36.51
N PRO A 258 -43.84 -8.84 36.24
CA PRO A 258 -42.65 -9.65 36.55
C PRO A 258 -42.35 -10.97 35.77
N SER A 259 -41.04 -11.27 35.76
CA SER A 259 -40.28 -12.53 35.97
C SER A 259 -40.97 -13.92 35.99
N SER A 260 -40.36 -14.92 35.33
CA SER A 260 -39.61 -16.05 35.94
C SER A 260 -39.52 -17.33 35.06
N SER A 261 -38.40 -18.06 35.29
CA SER A 261 -37.89 -19.37 34.82
C SER A 261 -38.87 -20.52 34.50
N VAL A 262 -38.42 -21.49 33.66
CA VAL A 262 -38.34 -22.96 33.96
C VAL A 262 -37.74 -23.76 32.77
N ASN A 263 -36.87 -24.72 33.10
CA ASN A 263 -36.23 -25.74 32.26
C ASN A 263 -37.21 -26.72 31.57
N ASN A 264 -36.83 -27.31 30.43
CA ASN A 264 -36.80 -28.78 30.30
C ASN A 264 -36.08 -29.32 29.05
N GLU A 265 -35.48 -30.48 29.23
CA GLU A 265 -34.62 -31.26 28.34
C GLU A 265 -35.35 -32.12 27.28
N ASN A 266 -34.53 -32.66 26.37
CA ASN A 266 -34.64 -33.93 25.63
C ASN A 266 -35.46 -34.01 24.32
N GLY A 267 -34.71 -34.01 23.21
CA GLY A 267 -34.36 -35.24 22.47
C GLY A 267 -35.35 -35.78 21.42
N THR A 268 -34.91 -35.96 20.18
CA THR A 268 -34.76 -37.28 19.49
C THR A 268 -34.43 -37.12 18.00
N MET A 269 -33.64 -38.08 17.51
CA MET A 269 -33.08 -38.25 16.15
C MET A 269 -34.12 -38.51 15.04
N THR A 270 -33.69 -38.26 13.80
CA THR A 270 -33.78 -39.03 12.53
C THR A 270 -33.67 -38.02 11.37
N ASP A 271 -33.09 -38.23 10.20
CA ASP A 271 -32.36 -39.32 9.56
C ASP A 271 -31.75 -38.76 8.25
N HIS A 272 -30.64 -39.37 7.81
CA HIS A 272 -30.28 -39.64 6.41
C HIS A 272 -29.91 -38.56 5.36
N VAL A 273 -28.64 -38.68 4.92
CA VAL A 273 -27.98 -38.51 3.59
C VAL A 273 -28.06 -37.17 2.83
N ASN A 274 -26.88 -36.63 2.53
CA ASN A 274 -26.34 -36.76 1.17
C ASN A 274 -24.79 -36.68 1.16
N THR A 275 -24.16 -37.79 0.75
CA THR A 275 -22.80 -37.83 0.22
C THR A 275 -22.91 -37.63 -1.28
N ASP A 276 -22.42 -36.51 -1.80
CA ASP A 276 -22.03 -36.44 -3.21
C ASP A 276 -20.75 -35.60 -3.30
N SER A 277 -19.65 -36.33 -3.25
CA SER A 277 -18.31 -35.86 -3.56
C SER A 277 -18.01 -36.18 -5.03
N PHE A 278 -17.13 -35.36 -5.62
CA PHE A 278 -16.47 -35.50 -6.92
C PHE A 278 -17.16 -34.84 -8.13
N MET A 279 -16.88 -33.54 -8.32
CA MET A 279 -16.70 -32.99 -9.66
C MET A 279 -15.24 -33.19 -10.10
N PRO A 280 -14.97 -33.66 -11.32
CA PRO A 280 -13.61 -33.74 -11.84
C PRO A 280 -13.17 -32.36 -12.34
N ILE A 281 -12.09 -31.81 -11.77
CA ILE A 281 -11.39 -30.64 -12.31
C ILE A 281 -10.78 -31.06 -13.65
N LEU A 282 -11.15 -30.32 -14.70
CA LEU A 282 -10.67 -30.52 -16.06
C LEU A 282 -9.25 -29.93 -16.17
N PHE A 283 -8.23 -30.79 -16.17
CA PHE A 283 -6.88 -30.39 -16.57
C PHE A 283 -6.86 -30.09 -18.06
N ILE A 284 -6.70 -28.82 -18.44
CA ILE A 284 -6.36 -28.44 -19.81
C ILE A 284 -4.82 -28.40 -19.89
N VAL A 285 -4.24 -29.40 -20.55
CA VAL A 285 -2.84 -29.38 -20.97
C VAL A 285 -2.78 -28.63 -22.30
N ILE A 286 -2.24 -27.41 -22.31
CA ILE A 286 -1.94 -26.69 -23.56
C ILE A 286 -0.54 -27.12 -24.01
N ILE A 287 -0.49 -27.88 -25.12
CA ILE A 287 0.77 -28.19 -25.80
C ILE A 287 1.06 -27.06 -26.78
N ALA A 288 2.09 -26.25 -26.50
CA ALA A 288 2.62 -25.27 -27.43
C ALA A 288 3.21 -25.99 -28.66
N ILE A 289 2.63 -25.77 -29.84
CA ILE A 289 3.19 -26.19 -31.12
C ILE A 289 3.99 -25.01 -31.67
N GLY A 290 5.31 -25.08 -31.58
CA GLY A 290 6.21 -24.11 -32.21
C GLY A 290 6.09 -24.15 -33.74
N ILE A 291 5.65 -23.05 -34.34
CA ILE A 291 5.67 -22.84 -35.79
C ILE A 291 7.03 -22.22 -36.15
N VAL A 292 7.93 -23.04 -36.68
CA VAL A 292 9.17 -22.58 -37.32
C VAL A 292 8.84 -22.07 -38.72
N ILE A 293 8.89 -20.75 -38.93
CA ILE A 293 8.81 -20.15 -40.27
C ILE A 293 10.23 -20.10 -40.87
N PHE A 294 10.54 -21.05 -41.76
CA PHE A 294 11.69 -20.95 -42.64
C PHE A 294 11.46 -19.85 -43.70
N LYS A 295 12.23 -18.76 -43.64
CA LYS A 295 12.43 -17.87 -44.80
C LYS A 295 13.47 -18.50 -45.72
N LEU A 296 13.05 -18.96 -46.89
CA LEU A 296 13.92 -19.28 -48.02
C LEU A 296 14.22 -18.00 -48.80
N SER A 297 15.51 -17.66 -48.89
CA SER A 297 16.07 -16.84 -49.98
C SER A 297 16.52 -17.73 -51.13
#